data_AF-A0A9P0J6N6-F1
#
_entry.id   AF-A0A9P0J6N6-F1
#
_cell.length_a   1.000
_cell.length_b   1.000
_cell.length_c   1.000
_cell.angle_alpha   90.00
_cell.angle_beta   90.00
_cell.angle_gamma   90.00
#
_symmetry.space_group_name_H-M   'P 1'
#
loop_
_entity.id
_entity.type
_entity.pdbx_description
1 polymer ?
#
loop_
_entity_poly.entity_id
_entity_poly.type
_entity_poly.pdbx_seq_one_letter_code
_entity_poly.pdbx_strand_id
1 'polypeptide(L)'
;MSDFEDNPLHIGGPPRKLRKIQHRAQKFRKEWCSLPDFKDWLIPDENDIFKAKCSLCKSSMVAELSNIKNHGKGIKHKQIVTAGTVKQTSISNFVQTDKKFKLKTQIQRAKIKISAFI
;
A
#
# COMPACT_ATOMS: atom_id res chain seq x y z
N MET A 1 -37.85 -21.96 -52.87
CA MET A 1 -36.80 -21.17 -53.54
C MET A 1 -37.26 -19.73 -53.54
N SER A 2 -36.96 -19.01 -52.46
CA SER A 2 -37.11 -17.56 -52.37
C SER A 2 -36.43 -17.15 -51.07
N ASP A 3 -35.20 -16.74 -51.24
CA ASP A 3 -34.18 -16.47 -50.24
C ASP A 3 -34.61 -15.33 -49.32
N PHE A 4 -34.82 -15.67 -48.04
CA PHE A 4 -34.83 -14.69 -46.97
C PHE A 4 -33.41 -14.65 -46.40
N GLU A 5 -32.49 -14.04 -47.16
CA GLU A 5 -31.19 -13.68 -46.62
C GLU A 5 -31.38 -12.52 -45.63
N ASP A 6 -31.31 -12.86 -44.34
CA ASP A 6 -30.99 -11.94 -43.25
C ASP A 6 -29.63 -11.28 -43.57
N ASN A 7 -29.65 -10.12 -44.21
CA ASN A 7 -28.45 -9.28 -44.31
C ASN A 7 -28.60 -8.12 -43.33
N PRO A 8 -28.10 -8.23 -42.08
CA PRO A 8 -28.05 -7.10 -41.18
C PRO A 8 -27.15 -6.05 -41.81
N LEU A 9 -27.76 -4.94 -42.24
CA LEU A 9 -27.05 -3.78 -42.76
C LEU A 9 -26.03 -3.33 -41.71
N HIS A 10 -24.77 -3.71 -41.92
CA HIS A 10 -23.63 -3.19 -41.18
C HIS A 10 -23.47 -1.73 -41.62
N ILE A 11 -24.25 -0.83 -41.01
CA ILE A 11 -24.10 0.61 -41.19
C ILE A 11 -22.76 0.99 -40.56
N GLY A 12 -21.72 0.99 -41.40
CA GLY A 12 -20.35 1.41 -41.10
C GLY A 12 -20.25 2.92 -40.84
N GLY A 13 -20.90 3.38 -39.77
CA GLY A 13 -20.68 4.71 -39.23
C GLY A 13 -19.40 4.75 -38.38
N PRO A 14 -18.64 5.86 -38.39
CA PRO A 14 -17.53 6.02 -37.47
C PRO A 14 -18.03 5.89 -36.02
N PRO A 15 -17.26 5.26 -35.11
CA PRO A 15 -17.69 5.06 -33.73
C PRO A 15 -18.00 6.42 -33.11
N ARG A 16 -19.28 6.66 -32.81
CA ARG A 16 -19.73 7.86 -32.11
C ARG A 16 -19.00 7.86 -30.77
N LYS A 17 -18.10 8.83 -30.54
CA LYS A 17 -17.40 8.97 -29.25
C LYS A 17 -18.46 9.03 -28.15
N LEU A 18 -18.67 7.95 -27.41
CA LEU A 18 -19.58 7.94 -26.26
C LEU A 18 -19.05 9.01 -25.31
N ARG A 19 -19.85 10.05 -25.10
CA ARG A 19 -19.56 11.06 -24.09
C ARG A 19 -19.53 10.32 -22.75
N LYS A 20 -18.34 10.18 -22.15
CA LYS A 20 -18.20 9.59 -20.83
C LYS A 20 -19.02 10.45 -19.87
N ILE A 21 -20.04 9.85 -19.26
CA ILE A 21 -20.82 10.50 -18.21
C ILE A 21 -19.83 10.79 -17.08
N GLN A 22 -19.59 12.07 -16.80
CA GLN A 22 -18.79 12.46 -15.64
C GLN A 22 -19.61 12.17 -14.39
N HIS A 23 -19.17 11.20 -13.59
CA HIS A 23 -19.74 10.96 -12.29
C HIS A 23 -19.42 12.14 -11.37
N ARG A 24 -20.44 12.63 -10.64
CA ARG A 24 -20.28 13.71 -9.67
C ARG A 24 -19.35 13.25 -8.54
N ALA A 25 -18.35 14.06 -8.23
CA ALA A 25 -17.42 13.78 -7.14
C ALA A 25 -18.16 13.64 -5.79
N GLN A 26 -17.85 12.57 -5.06
CA GLN A 26 -18.45 12.28 -3.76
C GLN A 26 -17.59 12.85 -2.63
N LYS A 27 -18.24 13.55 -1.70
CA LYS A 27 -17.59 14.03 -0.47
C LYS A 27 -17.36 12.88 0.51
N PHE A 28 -16.24 12.92 1.22
CA PHE A 28 -15.94 11.99 2.31
C PHE A 28 -16.98 12.08 3.41
N ARG A 29 -17.44 10.92 3.89
CA ARG A 29 -18.39 10.82 5.01
C ARG A 29 -17.68 10.24 6.22
N LYS A 30 -17.72 10.99 7.33
CA LYS A 30 -17.12 10.55 8.62
C LYS A 30 -17.74 9.24 9.13
N GLU A 31 -18.99 8.96 8.79
CA GLU A 31 -19.69 7.71 9.10
C GLU A 31 -18.93 6.47 8.61
N TRP A 32 -18.14 6.60 7.54
CA TRP A 32 -17.33 5.48 7.03
C TRP A 32 -16.22 5.07 7.99
N CYS A 33 -15.69 6.00 8.79
CA CYS A 33 -14.73 5.68 9.85
C CYS A 33 -15.37 4.89 11.01
N SER A 34 -16.69 4.86 11.12
CA SER A 34 -17.40 4.10 12.15
C SER A 34 -17.71 2.67 11.71
N LEU A 35 -17.61 2.37 10.41
CA LEU A 35 -17.89 1.04 9.87
C LEU A 35 -16.78 0.05 10.26
N PRO A 36 -17.11 -1.17 10.68
CA PRO A 36 -16.12 -2.16 11.14
C PRO A 36 -15.09 -2.51 10.05
N ASP A 37 -15.48 -2.48 8.78
CA ASP A 37 -14.59 -2.81 7.65
C ASP A 37 -13.50 -1.76 7.40
N PHE A 38 -13.71 -0.52 7.86
CA PHE A 38 -12.87 0.62 7.50
C PHE A 38 -12.26 1.36 8.69
N LYS A 39 -12.86 1.25 9.88
CA LYS A 39 -12.47 1.98 11.10
C LYS A 39 -10.98 1.84 11.43
N ASP A 40 -10.39 0.68 11.18
CA ASP A 40 -9.01 0.39 11.57
C ASP A 40 -7.97 1.18 10.76
N TRP A 41 -8.32 1.64 9.55
CA TRP A 41 -7.35 2.22 8.64
C TRP A 41 -7.81 3.47 7.87
N LEU A 42 -9.12 3.70 7.76
CA LEU A 42 -9.68 4.81 6.98
C LEU A 42 -9.73 6.08 7.82
N ILE A 43 -9.06 7.13 7.33
CA ILE A 43 -9.05 8.46 7.95
C ILE A 43 -9.44 9.54 6.92
N PRO A 44 -10.08 10.64 7.34
CA PRO A 44 -10.30 11.80 6.47
C PRO A 44 -8.97 12.44 6.08
N ASP A 45 -8.90 13.03 4.89
CA ASP A 45 -7.80 13.94 4.52
C ASP A 45 -8.12 15.34 5.07
N GLU A 46 -7.13 15.99 5.71
CA GLU A 46 -7.29 17.33 6.27
C GLU A 46 -7.30 18.42 5.18
N ASN A 47 -6.68 18.13 4.03
CA ASN A 47 -6.51 19.11 2.96
C ASN A 47 -7.67 19.10 1.96
N ASP A 48 -8.35 17.96 1.79
CA ASP A 48 -9.35 17.78 0.74
C ASP A 48 -10.54 16.93 1.21
N ILE A 49 -11.73 17.52 1.15
CA ILE A 49 -13.00 16.90 1.55
C ILE A 49 -13.41 15.77 0.59
N PHE A 50 -12.87 15.75 -0.64
CA PHE A 50 -13.14 14.71 -1.64
C PHE A 50 -12.11 13.58 -1.62
N LYS A 51 -11.18 13.59 -0.65
CA LYS A 51 -10.18 12.54 -0.50
C LYS A 51 -10.31 11.84 0.85
N ALA A 52 -9.99 10.55 0.81
CA ALA A 52 -9.79 9.72 1.97
C ALA A 52 -8.33 9.32 2.04
N LYS A 53 -7.82 9.07 3.23
CA LYS A 53 -6.44 8.61 3.44
C LYS A 53 -6.45 7.29 4.21
N CYS A 54 -5.50 6.43 3.88
CA CYS A 54 -5.27 5.18 4.60
C CYS A 54 -4.11 5.38 5.59
N SER A 55 -4.34 5.16 6.87
CA SER A 55 -3.30 5.26 7.92
C SER A 55 -2.22 4.20 7.75
N LEU A 56 -2.60 2.99 7.32
CA LEU A 56 -1.68 1.86 7.12
C LEU A 56 -0.83 2.02 5.86
N CYS A 57 -1.46 2.33 4.72
CA CYS A 57 -0.77 2.45 3.44
C CYS A 57 -0.15 3.83 3.22
N LYS A 58 -0.51 4.83 4.03
CA LYS A 58 -0.12 6.25 3.89
C LYS A 58 -0.45 6.85 2.51
N SER A 59 -1.43 6.29 1.82
CA SER A 59 -1.88 6.73 0.49
C SER A 59 -3.22 7.47 0.57
N SER A 60 -3.37 8.57 -0.18
CA SER A 60 -4.65 9.23 -0.39
C SER A 60 -5.38 8.65 -1.61
N MET A 61 -6.71 8.57 -1.53
CA MET A 61 -7.59 8.06 -2.58
C MET A 61 -8.84 8.94 -2.68
N VAL A 62 -9.56 8.86 -3.79
CA VAL A 62 -10.85 9.56 -3.93
C VAL A 62 -11.85 9.00 -2.93
N ALA A 63 -12.61 9.88 -2.30
CA ALA A 63 -13.64 9.57 -1.30
C ALA A 63 -14.91 8.94 -1.92
N GLU A 64 -14.72 7.95 -2.77
CA GLU A 64 -15.76 7.07 -3.30
C GLU A 64 -15.73 5.74 -2.56
N LEU A 65 -16.90 5.26 -2.14
CA LEU A 65 -17.00 4.03 -1.36
C LEU A 65 -16.44 2.82 -2.12
N SER A 66 -16.63 2.77 -3.44
CA SER A 66 -16.06 1.73 -4.32
C SER A 66 -14.54 1.74 -4.29
N ASN A 67 -13.90 2.91 -4.34
CA ASN A 67 -12.45 3.03 -4.28
C ASN A 67 -11.90 2.62 -2.90
N ILE A 68 -12.57 3.04 -1.82
CA ILE A 68 -12.21 2.66 -0.45
C ILE A 68 -12.30 1.13 -0.27
N LYS A 69 -13.40 0.53 -0.74
CA LYS A 69 -13.61 -0.92 -0.68
C LYS A 69 -12.57 -1.68 -1.53
N ASN A 70 -12.26 -1.17 -2.73
CA ASN A 70 -11.24 -1.76 -3.60
C ASN A 70 -9.85 -1.65 -2.99
N HIS A 71 -9.54 -0.52 -2.35
CA HIS A 71 -8.28 -0.32 -1.63
C HIS A 71 -8.07 -1.36 -0.53
N GLY A 72 -9.07 -1.57 0.34
CA GLY A 72 -9.00 -2.59 1.40
C GLY A 72 -8.82 -4.00 0.87
N LYS A 73 -9.36 -4.30 -0.32
CA LYS A 73 -9.15 -5.59 -1.01
C LYS A 73 -7.80 -5.70 -1.71
N GLY A 74 -7.08 -4.60 -1.88
CA GLY A 74 -5.82 -4.53 -2.61
C GLY A 74 -4.70 -5.33 -1.96
N ILE A 75 -3.81 -5.90 -2.79
CA ILE A 75 -2.70 -6.76 -2.35
C ILE A 75 -1.79 -6.01 -1.36
N LYS A 76 -1.44 -4.76 -1.67
CA LYS A 76 -0.58 -3.92 -0.81
C LYS A 76 -1.18 -3.70 0.58
N HIS A 77 -2.48 -3.42 0.63
CA HIS A 77 -3.18 -3.21 1.89
C HIS A 77 -3.17 -4.50 2.72
N LYS A 78 -3.54 -5.62 2.12
CA LYS A 78 -3.53 -6.94 2.78
C LYS A 78 -2.15 -7.31 3.32
N GLN A 79 -1.09 -7.09 2.55
CA GLN A 79 0.28 -7.37 2.98
C GLN A 79 0.68 -6.54 4.21
N ILE A 80 0.29 -5.28 4.28
CA ILE A 80 0.59 -4.42 5.43
C ILE A 80 -0.23 -4.85 6.65
N VAL A 81 -1.51 -5.17 6.46
CA VAL A 81 -2.38 -5.67 7.53
C VAL A 81 -1.82 -6.98 8.11
N THR A 82 -1.40 -7.92 7.26
CA THR A 82 -0.80 -9.18 7.73
C THR A 82 0.58 -8.96 8.36
N ALA A 83 1.42 -8.09 7.79
CA ALA A 83 2.74 -7.78 8.37
C ALA A 83 2.61 -7.11 9.74
N GLY A 84 1.64 -6.22 9.94
CA GLY A 84 1.38 -5.55 11.22
C GLY A 84 0.97 -6.53 12.34
N THR A 85 0.32 -7.65 11.99
CA THR A 85 -0.01 -8.72 12.95
C THR A 85 1.17 -9.64 13.28
N VAL A 86 2.20 -9.68 12.45
CA VAL A 86 3.38 -10.52 12.71
C VAL A 86 4.31 -9.76 13.64
N LYS A 87 4.37 -10.19 14.91
CA LYS A 87 5.36 -9.72 15.88
C LYS A 87 6.74 -9.86 15.24
N GLN A 88 7.43 -8.73 15.02
CA GLN A 88 8.77 -8.74 14.42
C GLN A 88 9.65 -9.71 15.21
N THR A 89 10.29 -10.65 14.52
CA THR A 89 11.31 -11.50 15.14
C THR A 89 12.48 -10.62 15.53
N SER A 90 12.93 -10.75 16.77
CA SER A 90 14.04 -9.96 17.31
C SER A 90 15.27 -10.10 16.40
N ILE A 91 15.86 -8.98 16.02
CA ILE A 91 17.08 -8.94 15.17
C ILE A 91 18.33 -9.32 15.99
N SER A 92 18.17 -10.01 17.13
CA SER A 92 19.26 -10.39 18.05
C SER A 92 20.40 -11.14 17.36
N ASN A 93 20.10 -11.88 16.29
CA ASN A 93 21.08 -12.69 15.56
C ASN A 93 21.96 -11.89 14.58
N PHE A 94 21.64 -10.62 14.29
CA PHE A 94 22.47 -9.74 13.47
C PHE A 94 23.65 -9.16 14.25
N VAL A 95 23.52 -9.04 15.57
CA VAL A 95 24.62 -8.69 16.48
C VAL A 95 25.29 -9.96 17.00
N GLN A 96 25.62 -10.89 16.09
CA GLN A 96 26.61 -11.91 16.44
C GLN A 96 27.97 -11.22 16.45
N THR A 97 28.40 -10.76 17.63
CA THR A 97 29.78 -10.30 17.82
C THR A 97 30.70 -11.47 17.49
N ASP A 98 31.25 -11.47 16.27
CA ASP A 98 32.22 -12.46 15.83
C ASP A 98 33.30 -12.61 16.91
N LYS A 99 33.44 -13.80 17.49
CA LYS A 99 34.51 -14.10 18.47
C LYS A 99 35.88 -13.70 17.92
N LYS A 100 36.04 -13.82 16.59
CA LYS A 100 37.22 -13.42 15.82
C LYS A 100 37.47 -11.90 15.86
N PHE A 101 36.42 -11.08 15.81
CA PHE A 101 36.52 -9.63 15.93
C PHE A 101 36.92 -9.22 17.36
N LYS A 102 36.30 -9.83 18.38
CA LYS A 102 36.62 -9.55 19.79
C LYS A 102 38.07 -9.90 20.14
N LEU A 103 38.57 -11.03 19.64
CA LEU A 103 39.97 -11.44 19.80
C LEU A 103 40.92 -10.44 19.12
N LYS A 104 40.60 -9.99 17.91
CA LYS A 104 41.42 -9.01 17.16
C LYS A 104 41.51 -7.66 17.91
N THR A 105 40.42 -7.19 18.49
CA THR A 105 40.41 -5.95 19.30
C THR A 105 41.24 -6.09 20.58
N GLN A 106 41.18 -7.24 21.25
CA GLN A 106 42.00 -7.50 22.45
C GLN A 106 43.50 -7.54 22.12
N ILE A 107 43.87 -8.20 21.01
CA ILE A 107 45.26 -8.23 20.52
C ILE A 107 45.76 -6.82 20.22
N GLN A 108 44.96 -6.00 19.51
CA GLN A 108 45.33 -4.61 19.22
C GLN A 108 45.52 -3.78 20.50
N ARG A 109 44.62 -3.92 21.48
CA ARG A 109 44.76 -3.26 22.78
C ARG A 109 46.01 -3.70 23.55
N ALA A 110 46.34 -4.99 23.53
CA ALA A 110 47.55 -5.49 24.17
C ALA A 110 48.80 -4.92 23.51
N LYS A 111 48.83 -4.85 22.16
CA LYS A 111 49.94 -4.23 21.42
C LYS A 111 50.18 -2.77 21.82
N ILE A 112 49.12 -1.97 21.86
CA ILE A 112 49.20 -0.54 22.24
C ILE A 112 49.75 -0.38 23.66
N LYS A 113 49.32 -1.23 24.60
CA LYS A 113 49.80 -1.18 25.98
C LYS A 113 51.27 -1.53 26.10
N ILE A 114 51.73 -2.56 25.36
CA ILE A 114 53.14 -2.96 25.36
C ILE A 114 54.00 -1.85 24.76
N SER A 115 53.58 -1.26 23.64
CA SER A 115 54.32 -0.16 23.00
C SER A 115 54.36 1.14 23.80
N ALA A 116 53.48 1.30 24.79
CA ALA A 116 53.47 2.47 25.67
C ALA A 116 54.41 2.32 26.88
N PHE A 117 54.92 1.11 27.14
CA PHE A 117 55.84 0.80 28.24
C PHE A 117 57.30 0.65 27.80
N ILE A 118 57.56 0.66 26.48
CA ILE A 118 58.88 0.72 25.86
C ILE A 118 59.14 2.17 25.46
#